data_AF-A0A150Q5H7-F1
#
_entry.id   AF-A0A150Q5H7-F1
#
_cell.length_a   1.000
_cell.length_b   1.000
_cell.length_c   1.000
_cell.angle_alpha   90.00
_cell.angle_beta   90.00
_cell.angle_gamma   90.00
#
_symmetry.space_group_name_H-M   'P 1'
#
loop_
_entity.id
_entity.type
_entity.pdbx_description
1 polymer ?
#
loop_
_entity_poly.entity_id
_entity_poly.type
_entity_poly.pdbx_seq_one_letter_code
_entity_poly.pdbx_strand_id
1 'polypeptide(L)'
;MWMTRTPDRACRLRAAALALLLVAAHAPLLAACAAQPSQIEQGRALRTGKQPYDELFEATREVREESMKAEELARAAHADLARAVGLDPRSTDDAVLEAARARTAELRASGVLFRVELVPEARLVSARGGRSLDADDRKLVEAIEASLKSSVATSRQLGELSRRAAELEKRRASLATGSAEALAGDPRRREVKRELEAAERVLAEASAVAERHAGRASKLALDLVLAIDAGAAPARRGATRRQPPRQPAGSAKAPPRRGSSAGDTPKPPKPPPPPAHGGDDFDP
;
A
#
# COMPACT_ATOMS: atom_id res chain seq x y z
N MET A 1 -45.68 46.45 0.42
CA MET A 1 -45.86 45.77 1.72
C MET A 1 -46.45 44.39 1.45
N TRP A 2 -45.64 43.34 1.44
CA TRP A 2 -46.09 41.94 1.28
C TRP A 2 -45.55 41.17 2.49
N MET A 3 -46.46 40.73 3.36
CA MET A 3 -46.10 39.93 4.53
C MET A 3 -45.94 38.47 4.12
N THR A 4 -44.70 37.99 4.07
CA THR A 4 -44.39 36.57 3.89
C THR A 4 -44.61 35.84 5.21
N ARG A 5 -45.72 35.11 5.33
CA ARG A 5 -45.97 34.19 6.45
C ARG A 5 -44.95 33.05 6.38
N THR A 6 -44.15 32.90 7.43
CA THR A 6 -43.25 31.76 7.60
C THR A 6 -44.06 30.48 7.82
N PRO A 7 -43.82 29.42 7.02
CA PRO A 7 -44.59 28.18 7.15
C PRO A 7 -44.21 27.45 8.45
N ASP A 8 -45.25 26.97 9.12
CA ASP A 8 -45.24 26.33 10.43
C ASP A 8 -44.32 25.09 10.46
N ARG A 9 -43.49 24.97 11.51
CA ARG A 9 -42.48 23.89 11.63
C ARG A 9 -43.13 22.50 11.63
N ALA A 10 -44.37 22.41 12.11
CA ALA A 10 -45.15 21.17 12.10
C ALA A 10 -45.49 20.68 10.68
N CYS A 11 -45.72 21.59 9.72
CA CYS A 11 -45.95 21.21 8.32
C CYS A 11 -44.70 20.66 7.64
N ARG A 12 -43.51 21.19 7.97
CA ARG A 12 -42.24 20.73 7.39
C ARG A 12 -41.88 19.30 7.84
N LEU A 13 -42.12 18.97 9.11
CA LEU A 13 -41.85 17.63 9.63
C LEU A 13 -42.82 16.57 9.07
N ARG A 14 -44.10 16.93 8.88
CA ARG A 14 -45.09 16.03 8.25
C ARG A 14 -44.79 15.78 6.77
N ALA A 15 -44.36 16.80 6.03
CA ALA A 15 -43.95 16.66 4.64
C ALA A 15 -42.69 15.78 4.48
N ALA A 16 -41.70 15.92 5.37
CA ALA A 16 -40.50 15.09 5.35
C ALA A 16 -40.78 13.61 5.68
N ALA A 17 -41.67 13.34 6.65
CA ALA A 17 -42.06 11.97 7.00
C ALA A 17 -42.84 11.27 5.87
N LEU A 18 -43.73 11.99 5.18
CA LEU A 18 -44.44 11.47 4.00
C LEU A 18 -43.50 11.21 2.82
N ALA A 19 -42.50 12.08 2.59
CA ALA A 19 -41.48 11.85 1.57
C ALA A 19 -40.63 10.61 1.85
N LEU A 20 -40.24 10.36 3.11
CA LEU A 20 -39.50 9.16 3.52
C LEU A 20 -40.32 7.87 3.34
N LEU A 21 -41.62 7.89 3.66
CA LEU A 21 -42.52 6.76 3.45
C LEU A 21 -42.75 6.46 1.96
N LEU A 22 -42.85 7.49 1.12
CA LEU A 22 -42.97 7.33 -0.33
C LEU A 22 -41.66 6.79 -0.96
N VAL A 23 -40.48 7.22 -0.51
CA VAL A 23 -39.20 6.69 -1.01
C VAL A 23 -38.99 5.23 -0.59
N ALA A 24 -39.40 4.85 0.63
CA ALA A 24 -39.30 3.47 1.11
C ALA A 24 -40.19 2.49 0.31
N ALA A 25 -41.37 2.93 -0.14
CA ALA A 25 -42.28 2.08 -0.93
C ALA A 25 -41.83 1.86 -2.38
N HIS A 26 -40.98 2.73 -2.94
CA HIS A 26 -40.50 2.64 -4.33
C HIS A 26 -39.07 2.10 -4.45
N ALA A 27 -38.33 1.98 -3.35
CA ALA A 27 -37.01 1.36 -3.31
C ALA A 27 -36.95 -0.10 -3.86
N PRO A 28 -37.92 -1.00 -3.59
CA PRO A 28 -37.81 -2.38 -4.09
C PRO A 28 -38.01 -2.51 -5.60
N LEU A 29 -38.70 -1.57 -6.25
CA LEU A 29 -38.90 -1.61 -7.71
C LEU A 29 -37.65 -1.16 -8.49
N LEU A 30 -36.81 -0.30 -7.90
CA LEU A 30 -35.51 0.06 -8.46
C LEU A 30 -34.42 -0.99 -8.15
N ALA A 31 -34.57 -1.78 -7.08
CA ALA A 31 -33.66 -2.86 -6.74
C ALA A 31 -33.76 -4.08 -7.68
N ALA A 32 -34.88 -4.25 -8.40
CA ALA A 32 -35.09 -5.36 -9.34
C ALA A 32 -34.24 -5.27 -10.62
N CYS A 33 -33.63 -4.11 -10.90
CA CYS A 33 -32.71 -3.92 -12.02
C CYS A 33 -31.22 -3.95 -11.63
N ALA A 34 -30.89 -4.15 -10.35
CA ALA A 34 -29.50 -4.35 -9.96
C ALA A 34 -29.03 -5.71 -10.50
N ALA A 35 -28.01 -5.71 -11.36
CA ALA A 35 -27.39 -6.94 -11.84
C ALA A 35 -26.96 -7.76 -10.62
N GLN A 36 -27.45 -9.00 -10.52
CA GLN A 36 -27.06 -9.88 -9.42
C GLN A 36 -25.53 -10.06 -9.44
N PRO A 37 -24.86 -9.91 -8.28
CA PRO A 37 -23.42 -10.12 -8.21
C PRO A 37 -23.10 -11.55 -8.60
N SER A 38 -21.97 -11.74 -9.27
CA SER A 38 -21.52 -13.05 -9.72
C SER A 38 -21.23 -13.97 -8.52
N GLN A 39 -21.21 -15.29 -8.74
CA GLN A 39 -20.84 -16.24 -7.69
C GLN A 39 -19.40 -15.99 -7.22
N ILE A 40 -18.47 -15.73 -8.14
CA ILE A 40 -17.08 -15.41 -7.81
C ILE A 40 -16.97 -14.13 -6.99
N GLU A 41 -17.76 -13.10 -7.30
CA GLU A 41 -17.89 -11.86 -6.50
C GLU A 41 -18.52 -12.10 -5.12
N GLN A 42 -19.26 -13.18 -4.94
CA GLN A 42 -19.79 -13.61 -3.64
C GLN A 42 -18.85 -14.58 -2.89
N GLY A 43 -17.73 -14.99 -3.50
CA GLY A 43 -16.75 -15.89 -2.90
C GLY A 43 -17.11 -17.36 -3.09
N ARG A 44 -17.94 -17.67 -4.08
CA ARG A 44 -18.35 -19.02 -4.44
C ARG A 44 -17.80 -19.34 -5.83
N ALA A 45 -17.32 -20.56 -6.02
CA ALA A 45 -16.87 -21.01 -7.33
C ALA A 45 -18.04 -21.63 -8.10
N LEU A 46 -18.24 -21.18 -9.35
CA LEU A 46 -19.23 -21.77 -10.24
C LEU A 46 -18.77 -23.17 -10.66
N ARG A 47 -19.63 -24.18 -10.51
CA ARG A 47 -19.42 -25.52 -11.08
C ARG A 47 -20.21 -25.64 -12.36
N THR A 48 -19.52 -25.63 -13.49
CA THR A 48 -20.04 -25.73 -14.86
C THR A 48 -20.11 -27.18 -15.36
N GLY A 49 -19.30 -28.08 -14.79
CA GLY A 49 -19.10 -29.44 -15.30
C GLY A 49 -18.06 -29.52 -16.41
N LYS A 50 -17.46 -28.39 -16.79
CA LYS A 50 -16.34 -28.32 -17.73
C LYS A 50 -15.07 -27.99 -16.95
N GLN A 51 -14.21 -29.01 -16.81
CA GLN A 51 -13.04 -28.98 -15.94
C GLN A 51 -12.19 -27.69 -16.06
N PRO A 52 -11.84 -27.18 -17.26
CA PRO A 52 -11.00 -25.98 -17.35
C PRO A 52 -11.63 -24.72 -16.74
N TYR A 53 -12.96 -24.58 -16.83
CA TYR A 53 -13.68 -23.45 -16.25
C TYR A 53 -13.82 -23.62 -14.74
N ASP A 54 -14.11 -24.83 -14.27
CA ASP A 54 -14.28 -25.13 -12.85
C ASP A 54 -12.96 -24.93 -12.09
N GLU A 55 -11.83 -25.35 -12.67
CA GLU A 55 -10.49 -25.12 -12.12
C GLU A 55 -10.14 -23.64 -12.05
N LEU A 56 -10.45 -22.88 -13.11
CA LEU A 56 -10.23 -21.42 -13.10
C LEU A 56 -11.05 -20.76 -11.98
N PHE A 57 -12.34 -21.07 -11.89
CA PHE A 57 -13.24 -20.42 -10.93
C PHE A 57 -12.90 -20.76 -9.47
N GLU A 58 -12.48 -21.99 -9.19
CA GLU A 58 -11.95 -22.36 -7.87
C GLU A 58 -10.64 -21.64 -7.57
N ALA A 59 -9.68 -21.61 -8.50
CA ALA A 59 -8.41 -20.92 -8.29
C ALA A 59 -8.61 -19.40 -8.10
N THR A 60 -9.54 -18.78 -8.82
CA THR A 60 -9.90 -17.36 -8.63
C THR A 60 -10.52 -17.12 -7.24
N ARG A 61 -11.38 -18.03 -6.77
CA ARG A 61 -11.93 -17.95 -5.40
C ARG A 61 -10.82 -18.01 -4.36
N GLU A 62 -9.88 -18.94 -4.50
CA GLU A 62 -8.74 -19.09 -3.58
C GLU A 62 -7.88 -17.83 -3.55
N VAL A 63 -7.51 -17.28 -4.71
CA VAL A 63 -6.73 -16.03 -4.81
C VAL A 63 -7.45 -14.86 -4.13
N ARG A 64 -8.79 -14.80 -4.25
CA ARG A 64 -9.59 -13.78 -3.56
C ARG A 64 -9.58 -13.97 -2.05
N GLU A 65 -9.75 -15.18 -1.56
CA GLU A 65 -9.72 -15.46 -0.12
C GLU A 65 -8.35 -15.14 0.48
N GLU A 66 -7.27 -15.43 -0.25
CA GLU A 66 -5.92 -15.06 0.15
C GLU A 66 -5.70 -13.54 0.13
N SER A 67 -6.22 -12.82 -0.89
CA SER A 67 -6.05 -11.37 -0.98
C SER A 67 -6.77 -10.62 0.15
N MET A 68 -7.92 -11.12 0.62
CA MET A 68 -8.62 -10.57 1.78
C MET A 68 -7.80 -10.67 3.07
N LYS A 69 -6.89 -11.64 3.17
CA LYS A 69 -5.98 -11.82 4.32
C LYS A 69 -4.68 -11.00 4.18
N ALA A 70 -4.42 -10.40 3.01
CA ALA A 70 -3.17 -9.68 2.75
C ALA A 70 -2.93 -8.51 3.72
N GLU A 71 -3.99 -7.78 4.06
CA GLU A 71 -3.89 -6.67 5.02
C GLU A 71 -3.57 -7.18 6.43
N GLU A 72 -4.20 -8.26 6.86
CA GLU A 72 -3.97 -8.87 8.18
C GLU A 72 -2.53 -9.38 8.30
N LEU A 73 -2.01 -10.05 7.26
CA LEU A 73 -0.62 -10.52 7.20
C LEU A 73 0.38 -9.35 7.29
N ALA A 74 0.10 -8.24 6.59
CA ALA A 74 0.94 -7.05 6.67
C ALA A 74 0.91 -6.41 8.06
N ARG A 75 -0.27 -6.31 8.70
CA ARG A 75 -0.42 -5.75 10.05
C ARG A 75 0.19 -6.64 11.13
N ALA A 76 0.13 -7.97 10.98
CA ALA A 76 0.70 -8.92 11.94
C ALA A 76 2.22 -8.74 12.06
N ALA A 77 2.92 -8.55 10.95
CA ALA A 77 4.38 -8.31 10.91
C ALA A 77 4.82 -7.06 11.71
N HIS A 78 3.93 -6.09 11.86
CA HIS A 78 4.17 -4.83 12.55
C HIS A 78 3.83 -4.89 14.05
N ALA A 79 2.80 -5.66 14.42
CA ALA A 79 2.25 -5.68 15.78
C ALA A 79 3.25 -6.11 16.86
N ASP A 80 4.16 -7.04 16.56
CA ASP A 80 5.19 -7.49 17.52
C ASP A 80 6.23 -6.42 17.79
N LEU A 81 6.67 -5.72 16.74
CA LEU A 81 7.60 -4.61 16.89
C LEU A 81 6.99 -3.47 17.69
N ALA A 82 5.73 -3.12 17.40
CA ALA A 82 4.98 -2.10 18.14
C ALA A 82 4.97 -2.39 19.65
N ARG A 83 4.67 -3.64 20.03
CA ARG A 83 4.72 -4.08 21.44
C ARG A 83 6.11 -3.97 22.04
N ALA A 84 7.14 -4.37 21.30
CA ALA A 84 8.52 -4.34 21.77
C ALA A 84 9.05 -2.92 22.02
N VAL A 85 8.55 -1.93 21.27
CA VAL A 85 8.88 -0.51 21.49
C VAL A 85 7.92 0.18 22.46
N GLY A 86 7.00 -0.55 23.10
CA GLY A 86 6.07 -0.03 24.10
C GLY A 86 4.90 0.77 23.54
N LEU A 87 4.55 0.54 22.27
CA LEU A 87 3.42 1.18 21.59
C LEU A 87 2.22 0.23 21.45
N ASP A 88 1.05 0.79 21.20
CA ASP A 88 -0.15 0.00 20.88
C ASP A 88 0.05 -0.76 19.56
N PRO A 89 -0.36 -2.04 19.42
CA PRO A 89 -0.24 -2.80 18.17
C PRO A 89 -0.93 -2.17 16.95
N ARG A 90 -1.86 -1.24 17.17
CA ARG A 90 -2.58 -0.47 16.14
C ARG A 90 -1.94 0.89 15.84
N SER A 91 -0.78 1.19 16.43
CA SER A 91 0.00 2.39 16.11
C SER A 91 0.37 2.40 14.63
N THR A 92 0.62 3.60 14.10
CA THR A 92 1.05 3.74 12.70
C THR A 92 2.48 3.24 12.50
N ASP A 93 2.76 2.73 11.31
CA ASP A 93 4.10 2.26 10.91
C ASP A 93 5.18 3.33 11.20
N ASP A 94 4.91 4.59 10.90
CA ASP A 94 5.83 5.70 11.14
C ASP A 94 6.15 5.90 12.63
N ALA A 95 5.15 5.77 13.52
CA ALA A 95 5.35 5.93 14.96
C ALA A 95 6.21 4.79 15.52
N VAL A 96 6.00 3.57 15.05
CA VAL A 96 6.78 2.39 15.45
C VAL A 96 8.21 2.48 14.90
N LEU A 97 8.39 2.94 13.66
CA LEU A 97 9.71 3.17 13.07
C LEU A 97 10.52 4.23 13.83
N GLU A 98 9.92 5.36 14.20
CA GLU A 98 10.61 6.39 14.98
C GLU A 98 10.95 5.90 16.40
N ALA A 99 10.05 5.17 17.05
CA ALA A 99 10.33 4.58 18.36
C ALA A 99 11.46 3.53 18.29
N ALA A 100 11.44 2.66 17.26
CA ALA A 100 12.52 1.71 17.01
C ALA A 100 13.85 2.42 16.71
N ARG A 101 13.82 3.51 15.93
CA ARG A 101 15.01 4.35 15.66
C ARG A 101 15.57 4.97 16.94
N ALA A 102 14.73 5.49 17.81
CA ALA A 102 15.14 6.09 19.08
C ALA A 102 15.81 5.04 19.99
N ARG A 103 15.17 3.88 20.18
CA ARG A 103 15.70 2.80 21.03
C ARG A 103 17.00 2.20 20.47
N THR A 104 17.09 2.00 19.16
CA THR A 104 18.35 1.56 18.54
C THR A 104 19.45 2.62 18.65
N ALA A 105 19.12 3.91 18.69
CA ALA A 105 20.08 4.97 18.97
C ALA A 105 20.62 4.95 20.40
N GLU A 106 19.78 4.66 21.40
CA GLU A 106 20.21 4.46 22.79
C GLU A 106 21.18 3.27 22.93
N LEU A 107 20.88 2.16 22.23
CA LEU A 107 21.75 0.99 22.18
C LEU A 107 23.10 1.32 21.51
N ARG A 108 23.07 2.07 20.41
CA ARG A 108 24.28 2.55 19.74
C ARG A 108 25.11 3.45 20.64
N ALA A 109 24.49 4.40 21.35
CA ALA A 109 25.17 5.26 22.33
C ALA A 109 25.81 4.44 23.47
N SER A 110 25.25 3.27 23.78
CA SER A 110 25.78 2.31 24.74
C SER A 110 26.88 1.39 24.19
N GLY A 111 27.30 1.58 22.94
CA GLY A 111 28.39 0.82 22.30
C GLY A 111 27.97 -0.46 21.56
N VAL A 112 26.67 -0.63 21.29
CA VAL A 112 26.14 -1.74 20.48
C VAL A 112 26.16 -1.34 19.02
N LEU A 113 26.81 -2.13 18.16
CA LEU A 113 26.78 -1.94 16.71
C LEU A 113 25.80 -2.91 16.10
N PHE A 114 24.98 -2.41 15.19
CA PHE A 114 24.04 -3.22 14.41
C PHE A 114 24.49 -3.28 12.96
N ARG A 115 24.32 -4.44 12.35
CA ARG A 115 24.43 -4.65 10.92
C ARG A 115 23.24 -5.48 10.48
N VAL A 116 22.49 -4.99 9.51
CA VAL A 116 21.37 -5.72 8.92
C VAL A 116 21.83 -6.42 7.64
N GLU A 117 21.55 -7.70 7.52
CA GLU A 117 21.75 -8.48 6.30
C GLU A 117 20.39 -8.92 5.79
N LEU A 118 19.95 -8.44 4.62
CA LEU A 118 18.62 -8.76 4.07
C LEU A 118 18.60 -10.03 3.19
N VAL A 119 19.76 -10.53 2.77
CA VAL A 119 19.89 -11.61 1.78
C VAL A 119 20.78 -12.71 2.33
N PRO A 120 20.38 -14.01 2.27
CA PRO A 120 19.13 -14.56 1.69
C PRO A 120 17.89 -14.45 2.61
N GLU A 121 18.14 -14.32 3.91
CA GLU A 121 17.15 -14.15 4.99
C GLU A 121 17.51 -12.89 5.77
N ALA A 122 16.50 -12.14 6.20
CA ALA A 122 16.75 -10.97 7.03
C ALA A 122 17.34 -11.37 8.39
N ARG A 123 18.53 -10.87 8.70
CA ARG A 123 19.26 -11.13 9.95
C ARG A 123 19.80 -9.83 10.52
N LEU A 124 19.72 -9.71 11.84
CA LEU A 124 20.27 -8.59 12.58
C LEU A 124 21.52 -9.07 13.31
N VAL A 125 22.69 -8.71 12.79
CA VAL A 125 23.97 -9.01 13.43
C VAL A 125 24.29 -7.88 14.39
N SER A 126 24.44 -8.20 15.68
CA SER A 126 24.89 -7.24 16.70
C SER A 126 26.33 -7.53 17.11
N ALA A 127 27.20 -6.51 17.07
CA ALA A 127 28.57 -6.58 17.55
C ALA A 127 28.72 -5.75 18.83
N ARG A 128 29.33 -6.34 19.86
CA ARG A 128 29.48 -5.73 21.19
C ARG A 128 30.88 -5.15 21.43
N GLY A 129 30.93 -3.91 21.91
CA GLY A 129 32.11 -3.32 22.55
C GLY A 129 32.29 -3.70 24.03
N GLY A 130 31.94 -4.93 24.45
CA GLY A 130 32.21 -5.43 25.82
C GLY A 130 31.09 -5.30 26.87
N ARG A 131 29.91 -4.77 26.54
CA ARG A 131 28.77 -4.65 27.49
C ARG A 131 27.68 -5.70 27.21
N SER A 132 27.12 -6.33 28.23
CA SER A 132 25.94 -7.19 28.09
C SER A 132 24.66 -6.37 27.89
N LEU A 133 23.84 -6.75 26.91
CA LEU A 133 22.46 -6.32 26.73
C LEU A 133 21.63 -6.86 27.88
N ASP A 134 20.75 -6.04 28.42
CA ASP A 134 19.77 -6.49 29.39
C ASP A 134 18.68 -7.36 28.71
N ALA A 135 17.67 -7.75 29.48
CA ALA A 135 16.59 -8.59 28.95
C ALA A 135 15.70 -7.84 27.95
N ASP A 136 15.50 -6.54 28.15
CA ASP A 136 14.55 -5.76 27.34
C ASP A 136 15.20 -5.31 26.02
N ASP A 137 16.49 -4.97 26.05
CA ASP A 137 17.31 -4.73 24.88
C ASP A 137 17.37 -5.97 23.97
N ARG A 138 17.50 -7.17 24.55
CA ARG A 138 17.46 -8.42 23.79
C ARG A 138 16.11 -8.65 23.12
N LYS A 139 15.01 -8.47 23.87
CA LYS A 139 13.65 -8.56 23.31
C LYS A 139 13.44 -7.58 22.17
N LEU A 140 13.96 -6.36 22.28
CA LEU A 140 13.87 -5.36 21.20
C LEU A 140 14.62 -5.83 19.96
N VAL A 141 15.86 -6.31 20.10
CA VAL A 141 16.67 -6.82 18.99
C VAL A 141 15.97 -8.01 18.31
N GLU A 142 15.45 -8.95 19.10
CA GLU A 142 14.68 -10.10 18.60
C GLU A 142 13.40 -9.65 17.87
N ALA A 143 12.67 -8.67 18.40
CA ALA A 143 11.47 -8.14 17.76
C ALA A 143 11.76 -7.41 16.44
N ILE A 144 12.86 -6.66 16.38
CA ILE A 144 13.32 -6.02 15.14
C ILE A 144 13.68 -7.09 14.10
N GLU A 145 14.45 -8.12 14.49
CA GLU A 145 14.82 -9.20 13.58
C GLU A 145 13.58 -9.99 13.10
N ALA A 146 12.65 -10.29 14.00
CA ALA A 146 11.39 -10.95 13.66
C ALA A 146 10.54 -10.11 12.71
N SER A 147 10.45 -8.79 12.96
CA SER A 147 9.72 -7.87 12.09
C SER A 147 10.35 -7.80 10.69
N LEU A 148 11.67 -7.68 10.59
CA LEU A 148 12.39 -7.73 9.31
C LEU A 148 12.13 -9.04 8.55
N LYS A 149 12.24 -10.19 9.23
CA LYS A 149 11.95 -11.51 8.63
C LYS A 149 10.52 -11.60 8.16
N SER A 150 9.57 -11.21 9.00
CA SER A 150 8.13 -11.27 8.68
C SER A 150 7.79 -10.33 7.52
N SER A 151 8.31 -9.11 7.50
CA SER A 151 8.06 -8.15 6.41
C SER A 151 8.60 -8.65 5.06
N VAL A 152 9.80 -9.23 5.03
CA VAL A 152 10.37 -9.83 3.81
C VAL A 152 9.57 -11.07 3.37
N ALA A 153 9.19 -11.94 4.31
CA ALA A 153 8.37 -13.11 4.02
C ALA A 153 6.99 -12.73 3.48
N THR A 154 6.29 -11.80 4.14
CA THR A 154 4.98 -11.27 3.69
C THR A 154 5.10 -10.63 2.32
N SER A 155 6.13 -9.82 2.07
CA SER A 155 6.36 -9.23 0.75
C SER A 155 6.52 -10.29 -0.35
N ARG A 156 7.33 -11.33 -0.11
CA ARG A 156 7.49 -12.45 -1.06
C ARG A 156 6.19 -13.19 -1.29
N GLN A 157 5.47 -13.56 -0.23
CA GLN A 157 4.21 -14.28 -0.31
C GLN A 157 3.15 -13.51 -1.12
N LEU A 158 3.01 -12.21 -0.87
CA LEU A 158 2.08 -11.35 -1.59
C LEU A 158 2.53 -11.09 -3.04
N GLY A 159 3.85 -11.03 -3.28
CA GLY A 159 4.40 -11.02 -4.64
C GLY A 159 4.03 -12.27 -5.45
N GLU A 160 4.09 -13.46 -4.84
CA GLU A 160 3.65 -14.70 -5.49
C GLU A 160 2.13 -14.75 -5.69
N LEU A 161 1.34 -14.15 -4.79
CA LEU A 161 -0.11 -14.01 -4.99
C LEU A 161 -0.44 -13.16 -6.23
N SER A 162 0.23 -12.02 -6.40
CA SER A 162 0.10 -11.17 -7.60
C SER A 162 0.49 -11.93 -8.89
N ARG A 163 1.60 -12.68 -8.86
CA ARG A 163 2.00 -13.52 -10.01
C ARG A 163 0.97 -14.60 -10.35
N ARG A 164 0.45 -15.32 -9.34
CA ARG A 164 -0.64 -16.29 -9.54
C ARG A 164 -1.88 -15.63 -10.13
N ALA A 165 -2.26 -14.45 -9.65
CA ALA A 165 -3.39 -13.71 -10.22
C ALA A 165 -3.19 -13.37 -11.70
N ALA A 166 -1.99 -12.92 -12.08
CA ALA A 166 -1.64 -12.64 -13.48
C ALA A 166 -1.63 -13.90 -14.37
N GLU A 167 -1.18 -15.03 -13.86
CA GLU A 167 -1.24 -16.31 -14.58
C GLU A 167 -2.69 -16.79 -14.79
N LEU A 168 -3.53 -16.66 -13.76
CA LEU A 168 -4.96 -16.97 -13.88
C LEU A 168 -5.66 -16.04 -14.87
N GLU A 169 -5.28 -14.76 -14.94
CA GLU A 169 -5.86 -13.83 -15.92
C GLU A 169 -5.52 -14.25 -17.36
N LYS A 170 -4.28 -14.71 -17.62
CA LYS A 170 -3.92 -15.28 -18.93
C LYS A 170 -4.77 -16.51 -19.27
N ARG A 171 -4.99 -17.41 -18.31
CA ARG A 171 -5.85 -18.59 -18.48
C ARG A 171 -7.30 -18.18 -18.75
N ARG A 172 -7.81 -17.21 -18.00
CA ARG A 172 -9.16 -16.65 -18.19
C ARG A 172 -9.33 -16.06 -19.58
N ALA A 173 -8.38 -15.26 -20.05
CA ALA A 173 -8.42 -14.66 -21.40
C ALA A 173 -8.41 -15.73 -22.51
N SER A 174 -7.62 -16.80 -22.34
CA SER A 174 -7.61 -17.95 -23.25
C SER A 174 -8.97 -18.67 -23.27
N LEU A 175 -9.54 -18.97 -22.10
CA LEU A 175 -10.86 -19.60 -21.98
C LEU A 175 -12.00 -18.72 -22.49
N ALA A 176 -11.89 -17.41 -22.35
CA ALA A 176 -12.86 -16.44 -22.87
C ALA A 176 -12.86 -16.43 -24.40
N THR A 177 -11.68 -16.42 -25.04
CA THR A 177 -11.54 -16.49 -26.50
C THR A 177 -12.16 -17.78 -27.06
N GLY A 178 -11.92 -18.93 -26.43
CA GLY A 178 -12.49 -20.22 -26.85
C GLY A 178 -13.94 -20.48 -26.44
N SER A 179 -14.55 -19.60 -25.63
CA SER A 179 -15.84 -19.86 -24.99
C SER A 179 -17.02 -19.97 -25.96
N ALA A 180 -16.97 -19.30 -27.11
CA ALA A 180 -18.06 -19.33 -28.09
C ALA A 180 -18.25 -20.73 -28.68
N GLU A 181 -17.14 -21.41 -28.97
CA GLU A 181 -17.11 -22.77 -29.51
C GLU A 181 -17.27 -23.82 -28.41
N ALA A 182 -16.48 -23.73 -27.34
CA ALA A 182 -16.49 -24.71 -26.24
C ALA A 182 -17.82 -24.76 -25.48
N LEU A 183 -18.62 -23.70 -25.53
CA LEU A 183 -19.94 -23.61 -24.91
C LEU A 183 -21.08 -23.55 -25.94
N ALA A 184 -20.83 -23.96 -27.19
CA ALA A 184 -21.87 -24.06 -28.19
C ALA A 184 -22.98 -25.03 -27.72
N GLY A 185 -24.23 -24.58 -27.73
CA GLY A 185 -25.37 -25.35 -27.25
C GLY A 185 -25.48 -25.49 -25.72
N ASP A 186 -24.54 -24.96 -24.94
CA ASP A 186 -24.59 -25.00 -23.48
C ASP A 186 -25.59 -23.95 -22.94
N PRO A 187 -26.64 -24.36 -22.20
CA PRO A 187 -27.61 -23.42 -21.63
C PRO A 187 -26.98 -22.42 -20.66
N ARG A 188 -25.82 -22.76 -20.06
CA ARG A 188 -25.12 -21.93 -19.09
C ARG A 188 -24.08 -21.01 -19.70
N ARG A 189 -23.95 -20.97 -21.03
CA ARG A 189 -22.98 -20.11 -21.75
C ARG A 189 -22.98 -18.66 -21.26
N ARG A 190 -24.16 -18.07 -21.05
CA ARG A 190 -24.29 -16.68 -20.56
C ARG A 190 -23.79 -16.51 -19.13
N GLU A 191 -24.05 -17.50 -18.27
CA GLU A 191 -23.58 -17.53 -16.88
C GLU A 191 -22.06 -17.62 -16.85
N VAL A 192 -21.47 -18.58 -17.58
CA VAL A 192 -20.01 -18.75 -17.68
C VAL A 192 -19.34 -17.48 -18.19
N LYS A 193 -19.89 -16.83 -19.21
CA LYS A 193 -19.36 -15.56 -19.71
C LYS A 193 -19.35 -14.47 -18.63
N ARG A 194 -20.45 -14.33 -17.87
CA ARG A 194 -20.52 -13.37 -16.76
C ARG A 194 -19.51 -13.68 -15.66
N GLU A 195 -19.33 -14.96 -15.32
CA GLU A 195 -18.34 -15.36 -14.32
C GLU A 195 -16.91 -15.14 -14.81
N LEU A 196 -16.60 -15.30 -16.11
CA LEU A 196 -15.29 -14.92 -16.65
C LEU A 196 -15.04 -13.40 -16.55
N GLU A 197 -16.03 -12.57 -16.84
CA GLU A 197 -15.94 -11.11 -16.66
C GLU A 197 -15.80 -10.70 -15.18
N ALA A 198 -16.42 -11.44 -14.27
CA ALA A 198 -16.26 -11.24 -12.85
C ALA A 198 -14.88 -11.71 -12.35
N ALA A 199 -14.39 -12.84 -12.85
CA ALA A 199 -13.06 -13.35 -12.52
C ALA A 199 -11.97 -12.34 -12.90
N GLU A 200 -12.07 -11.69 -14.07
CA GLU A 200 -11.15 -10.62 -14.48
C GLU A 200 -11.07 -9.50 -13.43
N ARG A 201 -12.22 -9.01 -12.98
CA ARG A 201 -12.31 -7.94 -11.98
C ARG A 201 -11.73 -8.38 -10.63
N VAL A 202 -12.06 -9.59 -10.18
CA VAL A 202 -11.57 -10.15 -8.92
C VAL A 202 -10.06 -10.39 -8.95
N LEU A 203 -9.51 -10.91 -10.05
CA LEU A 203 -8.08 -11.12 -10.21
C LEU A 203 -7.31 -9.80 -10.25
N ALA A 204 -7.82 -8.80 -10.96
CA ALA A 204 -7.24 -7.46 -10.99
C ALA A 204 -7.24 -6.80 -9.59
N GLU A 205 -8.36 -6.89 -8.86
CA GLU A 205 -8.45 -6.39 -7.49
C GLU A 205 -7.48 -7.13 -6.56
N ALA A 206 -7.45 -8.46 -6.62
CA ALA A 206 -6.55 -9.29 -5.81
C ALA A 206 -5.08 -8.95 -6.07
N SER A 207 -4.68 -8.77 -7.34
CA SER A 207 -3.31 -8.35 -7.69
C SER A 207 -2.98 -6.97 -7.14
N ALA A 208 -3.88 -5.99 -7.30
CA ALA A 208 -3.67 -4.63 -6.82
C ALA A 208 -3.55 -4.57 -5.28
N VAL A 209 -4.37 -5.34 -4.56
CA VAL A 209 -4.27 -5.48 -3.10
C VAL A 209 -2.96 -6.15 -2.70
N ALA A 210 -2.62 -7.27 -3.34
CA ALA A 210 -1.39 -8.01 -3.06
C ALA A 210 -0.14 -7.14 -3.28
N GLU A 211 -0.04 -6.44 -4.43
CA GLU A 211 1.07 -5.54 -4.75
C GLU A 211 1.18 -4.37 -3.78
N ARG A 212 0.05 -3.76 -3.43
CA ARG A 212 0.02 -2.66 -2.45
C ARG A 212 0.58 -3.10 -1.10
N HIS A 213 0.14 -4.25 -0.59
CA HIS A 213 0.57 -4.75 0.71
C HIS A 213 1.99 -5.35 0.66
N ALA A 214 2.39 -5.97 -0.46
CA ALA A 214 3.77 -6.39 -0.69
C ALA A 214 4.73 -5.20 -0.67
N GLY A 215 4.37 -4.12 -1.39
CA GLY A 215 5.15 -2.87 -1.43
C GLY A 215 5.27 -2.22 -0.04
N ARG A 216 4.18 -2.18 0.74
CA ARG A 216 4.22 -1.70 2.14
C ARG A 216 5.13 -2.55 3.01
N ALA A 217 5.04 -3.88 2.94
CA ALA A 217 5.89 -4.77 3.71
C ALA A 217 7.38 -4.64 3.33
N SER A 218 7.70 -4.55 2.04
CA SER A 218 9.07 -4.26 1.58
C SER A 218 9.57 -2.92 2.08
N LYS A 219 8.73 -1.87 2.00
CA LYS A 219 9.07 -0.53 2.47
C LYS A 219 9.37 -0.54 3.96
N LEU A 220 8.54 -1.18 4.78
CA LEU A 220 8.76 -1.30 6.22
C LEU A 220 10.12 -1.95 6.54
N ALA A 221 10.46 -3.03 5.84
CA ALA A 221 11.76 -3.69 6.02
C ALA A 221 12.94 -2.76 5.70
N LEU A 222 12.84 -1.99 4.59
CA LEU A 222 13.88 -1.03 4.20
C LEU A 222 13.97 0.15 5.18
N ASP A 223 12.83 0.70 5.60
CA ASP A 223 12.78 1.81 6.54
C ASP A 223 13.35 1.40 7.91
N LEU A 224 13.12 0.16 8.35
CA LEU A 224 13.76 -0.41 9.54
C LEU A 224 15.27 -0.52 9.39
N VAL A 225 15.76 -1.03 8.26
CA VAL A 225 17.21 -1.08 7.96
C VAL A 225 17.81 0.32 8.03
N LEU A 226 17.19 1.30 7.38
CA LEU A 226 17.63 2.69 7.40
C LEU A 226 17.58 3.30 8.81
N ALA A 227 16.55 2.99 9.61
CA ALA A 227 16.46 3.46 11.00
C ALA A 227 17.60 2.90 11.87
N ILE A 228 18.00 1.65 11.63
CA ILE A 228 19.10 0.99 12.35
C ILE A 228 20.45 1.57 11.89
N ASP A 229 20.66 1.73 10.58
CA ASP A 229 21.91 2.16 9.94
C ASP A 229 22.17 3.67 10.01
N ALA A 230 21.14 4.53 10.06
CA ALA A 230 21.30 5.99 10.04
C ALA A 230 22.10 6.55 11.23
N GLY A 231 22.37 5.75 12.26
CA GLY A 231 23.28 6.12 13.35
C GLY A 231 24.69 5.55 13.27
N ALA A 232 25.05 4.87 12.18
CA ALA A 232 26.40 4.47 11.87
C ALA A 232 27.24 5.60 11.22
N ALA A 233 26.78 6.86 11.32
CA ALA A 233 27.69 7.98 11.09
C ALA A 233 28.91 7.76 11.97
N PRO A 234 30.12 7.64 11.41
CA PRO A 234 31.29 7.28 12.18
C PRO A 234 31.42 8.32 13.28
N ALA A 235 31.22 7.91 14.54
CA ALA A 235 31.58 8.70 15.69
C ALA A 235 33.02 9.14 15.41
N ARG A 236 33.20 10.43 15.13
CA ARG A 236 34.51 11.03 14.83
C ARG A 236 35.40 10.71 16.02
N ARG A 237 36.13 9.59 15.94
CA ARG A 237 37.14 9.20 16.92
C ARG A 237 38.18 10.30 16.86
N GLY A 238 38.23 11.11 17.92
CA GLY A 238 39.44 11.84 18.29
C GLY A 238 39.91 12.91 17.31
N ALA A 239 39.03 13.75 16.77
CA ALA A 239 39.47 15.10 16.45
C ALA A 239 39.49 15.90 17.75
N THR A 240 40.56 15.75 18.53
CA THR A 240 40.99 16.76 19.51
C THR A 240 41.11 18.07 18.75
N ARG A 241 40.03 18.84 18.75
CA ARG A 241 39.96 20.17 18.17
C ARG A 241 40.86 21.05 19.00
N ARG A 242 42.15 21.11 18.65
CA ARG A 242 43.06 22.19 19.03
C ARG A 242 42.31 23.48 18.73
N GLN A 243 41.93 24.22 19.76
CA GLN A 243 41.35 25.55 19.59
C GLN A 243 42.35 26.38 18.75
N PRO A 244 41.93 26.98 17.62
CA PRO A 244 42.77 27.97 16.98
C PRO A 244 42.92 29.16 17.95
N PRO A 245 44.13 29.73 18.09
CA PRO A 245 44.34 30.88 18.96
C PRO A 245 43.46 32.06 18.51
N ARG A 246 42.80 32.69 19.49
CA ARG A 246 42.06 33.96 19.33
C ARG A 246 42.99 35.01 18.71
N GLN A 247 42.64 35.51 17.54
CA GLN A 247 43.16 36.79 17.05
C GLN A 247 42.25 37.93 17.53
N PRO A 248 42.82 39.07 17.98
CA PRO A 248 42.07 40.21 18.49
C PRO A 248 41.44 41.06 17.38
N ALA A 249 40.41 41.78 17.78
CA ALA A 249 39.52 42.60 16.97
C ALA A 249 40.22 43.73 16.20
N GLY A 250 39.88 43.85 14.91
CA GLY A 250 40.21 44.99 14.06
C GLY A 250 38.96 45.46 13.32
N SER A 251 38.42 46.58 13.80
CA SER A 251 37.29 47.34 13.25
C SER A 251 37.55 47.90 11.85
N ALA A 252 36.61 47.75 10.91
CA ALA A 252 36.45 48.69 9.81
C ALA A 252 35.02 48.69 9.24
N LYS A 253 34.52 49.90 9.03
CA LYS A 253 33.17 50.31 8.65
C LYS A 253 32.78 49.94 7.21
N ALA A 254 31.47 49.76 7.01
CA ALA A 254 30.77 49.68 5.72
C ALA A 254 30.85 50.98 4.89
N PRO A 255 30.44 50.92 3.60
CA PRO A 255 29.20 51.60 3.24
C PRO A 255 28.27 50.79 2.30
N PRO A 256 27.01 51.22 2.10
CA PRO A 256 25.94 50.40 1.52
C PRO A 256 25.83 50.57 0.00
N ARG A 257 25.35 49.52 -0.69
CA ARG A 257 24.84 49.66 -2.06
C ARG A 257 23.43 49.09 -2.19
N ARG A 258 22.63 49.92 -2.86
CA ARG A 258 21.19 49.92 -3.08
C ARG A 258 20.93 49.48 -4.53
N GLY A 259 19.89 48.69 -4.76
CA GLY A 259 19.35 48.28 -6.08
C GLY A 259 18.65 46.93 -5.92
N SER A 260 17.32 46.79 -5.87
CA SER A 260 16.25 47.11 -6.84
C SER A 260 16.44 46.50 -8.23
N SER A 261 15.85 45.32 -8.43
CA SER A 261 15.21 44.82 -9.67
C SER A 261 14.48 43.51 -9.29
N ALA A 262 13.17 43.48 -9.07
CA ALA A 262 12.09 43.52 -10.07
C ALA A 262 12.06 42.27 -10.98
N GLY A 263 11.05 41.42 -10.75
CA GLY A 263 10.28 40.76 -11.80
C GLY A 263 10.78 39.42 -12.33
N ASP A 264 10.54 38.33 -11.60
CA ASP A 264 10.43 37.01 -12.22
C ASP A 264 9.04 36.88 -12.85
N THR A 265 8.97 37.08 -14.17
CA THR A 265 7.83 36.66 -14.99
C THR A 265 7.95 35.18 -15.34
N PRO A 266 6.89 34.37 -15.16
CA PRO A 266 6.92 32.95 -15.54
C PRO A 266 6.91 32.80 -17.06
N LYS A 267 7.82 31.97 -17.58
CA LYS A 267 7.86 31.57 -19.01
C LYS A 267 6.56 30.83 -19.40
N PRO A 268 5.95 31.12 -20.56
CA PRO A 268 4.80 30.38 -21.06
C PRO A 268 5.20 28.94 -21.47
N PRO A 269 4.27 27.97 -21.36
CA PRO A 269 4.53 26.58 -21.73
C PRO A 269 4.67 26.42 -23.25
N LYS A 270 5.55 25.50 -23.64
CA LYS A 270 5.79 25.08 -25.03
C LYS A 270 4.50 24.47 -25.64
N PRO A 271 4.14 24.79 -26.89
CA PRO A 271 3.03 24.14 -27.57
C PRO A 271 3.34 22.65 -27.84
N PRO A 272 2.32 21.77 -27.86
CA PRO A 272 2.48 20.37 -28.17
C PRO A 272 2.91 20.17 -29.64
N PRO A 273 3.70 19.12 -29.94
CA PRO A 273 4.05 18.79 -31.31
C PRO A 273 2.82 18.39 -32.12
N PRO A 274 2.78 18.69 -33.43
CA PRO A 274 1.68 18.29 -34.30
C PRO A 274 1.58 16.76 -34.40
N PRO A 275 0.36 16.21 -34.60
CA PRO A 275 0.17 14.79 -34.81
C PRO A 275 0.92 14.34 -36.07
N ALA A 276 1.62 13.21 -35.98
CA ALA A 276 2.20 12.54 -37.13
C ALA A 276 1.07 12.10 -38.07
N HIS A 277 0.93 12.79 -39.20
CA HIS A 277 0.11 12.33 -40.30
C HIS A 277 0.81 11.15 -40.98
N GLY A 278 0.05 10.05 -41.07
CA GLY A 278 -0.09 9.10 -42.17
C GLY A 278 1.11 8.86 -43.10
N GLY A 279 1.37 7.58 -43.34
CA GLY A 279 2.19 7.17 -44.46
C GLY A 279 2.55 5.70 -44.41
N ASP A 280 1.62 4.91 -44.94
CA ASP A 280 1.90 3.91 -45.96
C ASP A 280 2.45 2.53 -45.57
N ASP A 281 1.70 1.57 -46.11
CA ASP A 281 2.18 0.44 -46.87
C ASP A 281 2.93 -0.66 -46.13
N PHE A 282 2.15 -1.61 -45.61
CA PHE A 282 2.47 -3.00 -45.86
C PHE A 282 1.20 -3.78 -46.26
N ASP A 283 1.21 -4.18 -47.52
CA ASP A 283 0.30 -5.10 -48.19
C ASP A 283 1.22 -6.05 -49.01
N PRO A 284 0.87 -7.31 -49.23
CA PRO A 284 0.66 -8.44 -48.31
C PRO A 284 1.90 -9.33 -48.08
#